data_AF-A0A6J4IKI4-F1
#
_entry.id   AF-A0A6J4IKI4-F1
#
_cell.length_a   1.000
_cell.length_b   1.000
_cell.length_c   1.000
_cell.angle_alpha   90.00
_cell.angle_beta   90.00
_cell.angle_gamma   90.00
#
_symmetry.space_group_name_H-M   'P 1'
#
loop_
_entity.id
_entity.type
_entity.pdbx_description
1 polymer ?
#
loop_
_entity_poly.entity_id
_entity_poly.type
_entity_poly.pdbx_seq_one_letter_code
_entity_poly.pdbx_strand_id
1 'polypeptide(L)'
;MAAESIALYLPSTATDTPVLVRPARVGDVPRIGELVNGYAARGLMLPKTEAQLYNNVRDFVVAESEGTLVGCAGLKVTWHDLAEVVSLAVAPGHQGRGLGRRLVLPLIEEAR
;
A
#
# COMPACT_ATOMS: atom_id res chain seq x y z
N MET A 1 -27.68 8.78 -4.64
CA MET A 1 -28.00 7.38 -5.02
C MET A 1 -26.67 6.70 -5.32
N ALA A 2 -26.39 5.61 -4.60
CA ALA A 2 -25.19 4.74 -4.50
C ALA A 2 -24.00 5.06 -5.43
N ALA A 3 -22.78 5.38 -4.98
CA ALA A 3 -21.89 4.67 -4.04
C ALA A 3 -21.54 3.24 -4.48
N GLU A 4 -20.98 3.07 -5.69
CA GLU A 4 -20.30 1.83 -6.08
C GLU A 4 -18.80 1.95 -5.84
N SER A 5 -18.42 1.81 -4.56
CA SER A 5 -17.05 1.55 -4.15
C SER A 5 -16.68 0.11 -4.54
N ILE A 6 -16.21 -0.09 -5.76
CA ILE A 6 -15.60 -1.36 -6.18
C ILE A 6 -14.23 -1.45 -5.51
N ALA A 7 -14.22 -1.95 -4.27
CA ALA A 7 -13.06 -2.63 -3.74
C ALA A 7 -12.72 -3.74 -4.74
N LEU A 8 -11.53 -3.67 -5.34
CA LEU A 8 -11.05 -4.62 -6.34
C LEU A 8 -10.90 -6.01 -5.71
N TYR A 9 -12.01 -6.75 -5.63
CA TYR A 9 -12.07 -8.13 -5.18
C TYR A 9 -11.64 -9.02 -6.35
N LEU A 10 -10.34 -9.27 -6.44
CA LEU A 10 -9.82 -10.37 -7.26
C LEU A 10 -9.73 -11.60 -6.35
N PRO A 11 -10.56 -12.65 -6.55
CA PRO A 11 -10.51 -13.83 -5.70
C PRO A 11 -9.17 -14.55 -5.87
N SER A 12 -8.42 -14.70 -4.78
CA SER A 12 -7.25 -15.56 -4.70
C SER A 12 -7.71 -16.98 -4.37
N THR A 13 -7.44 -17.94 -5.25
CA THR A 13 -7.75 -19.36 -5.03
C THR A 13 -6.72 -19.98 -4.09
N ALA A 14 -6.83 -19.69 -2.79
CA ALA A 14 -6.31 -20.49 -1.68
C ALA A 14 -6.72 -19.79 -0.38
N THR A 15 -7.71 -20.34 0.34
CA THR A 15 -8.10 -20.06 1.73
C THR A 15 -7.52 -18.76 2.31
N ASP A 16 -7.89 -17.61 1.75
CA ASP A 16 -7.26 -16.33 2.06
C ASP A 16 -8.22 -15.52 2.92
N THR A 17 -7.77 -15.14 4.10
CA THR A 17 -8.43 -14.09 4.88
C THR A 17 -8.69 -12.90 3.96
N PRO A 18 -9.91 -12.33 3.94
CA PRO A 18 -10.24 -11.25 3.03
C PRO A 18 -9.33 -10.04 3.28
N VAL A 19 -8.47 -9.75 2.30
CA VAL A 19 -7.63 -8.55 2.30
C VAL A 19 -8.35 -7.45 1.51
N LEU A 20 -8.51 -6.27 2.12
CA LEU A 20 -9.05 -5.07 1.48
C LEU A 20 -7.92 -4.13 1.08
N VAL A 21 -7.87 -3.72 -0.20
CA VAL A 21 -6.99 -2.62 -0.65
C VAL A 21 -7.79 -1.33 -0.68
N ARG A 22 -7.28 -0.28 -0.03
CA ARG A 22 -7.95 1.02 0.10
C ARG A 22 -6.95 2.18 0.18
N PRO A 23 -7.35 3.43 -0.07
CA PRO A 23 -6.53 4.60 0.26
C PRO A 23 -6.12 4.61 1.73
N ALA A 24 -4.90 5.09 2.00
CA ALA A 24 -4.40 5.29 3.35
C ALA A 24 -5.10 6.45 4.06
N ARG A 25 -5.18 6.35 5.38
CA ARG A 25 -5.73 7.35 6.29
C ARG A 25 -4.63 7.78 7.26
N VAL A 26 -4.82 8.94 7.89
CA VAL A 26 -3.86 9.48 8.87
C VAL A 26 -3.52 8.47 9.96
N GLY A 27 -4.51 7.70 10.44
CA GLY A 27 -4.30 6.66 11.45
C GLY A 27 -3.49 5.45 10.99
N ASP A 28 -3.30 5.26 9.67
CA ASP A 28 -2.49 4.16 9.12
C ASP A 28 -0.99 4.47 9.17
N VAL A 29 -0.60 5.75 9.31
CA VAL A 29 0.78 6.22 9.18
C VAL A 29 1.77 5.51 10.10
N PRO A 30 1.50 5.30 11.41
CA PRO A 30 2.42 4.56 12.28
C PRO A 30 2.73 3.17 11.73
N ARG A 31 1.71 2.46 11.26
CA ARG A 31 1.85 1.09 10.75
C ARG A 31 2.49 1.03 9.36
N ILE A 32 2.25 2.02 8.49
CA ILE A 32 3.00 2.21 7.24
C ILE A 32 4.48 2.39 7.56
N GLY A 33 4.80 3.21 8.56
CA GLY A 33 6.17 3.46 9.01
C GLY A 33 6.87 2.19 9.49
N GLU A 34 6.20 1.36 10.29
CA GLU A 34 6.73 0.07 10.73
C GLU A 34 7.05 -0.86 9.55
N LEU A 35 6.15 -0.97 8.57
CA LEU A 35 6.37 -1.79 7.38
C LEU A 35 7.59 -1.29 6.58
N VAL A 36 7.56 -0.02 6.19
CA VAL A 36 8.61 0.62 5.37
C VAL A 36 9.96 0.55 6.07
N ASN A 37 10.03 0.97 7.33
CA ASN A 37 11.29 1.01 8.06
C ASN A 37 11.78 -0.38 8.48
N GLY A 38 10.89 -1.36 8.61
CA GLY A 38 11.27 -2.77 8.78
C GLY A 38 12.03 -3.32 7.56
N TYR A 39 11.64 -2.92 6.34
CA TYR A 39 12.43 -3.22 5.13
C TYR A 39 13.70 -2.37 5.03
N ALA A 40 13.65 -1.10 5.43
CA ALA A 40 14.81 -0.23 5.42
C ALA A 40 15.93 -0.71 6.35
N ALA A 41 15.58 -1.19 7.54
CA ALA A 41 16.52 -1.78 8.50
C ALA A 41 17.26 -3.01 7.94
N ARG A 42 16.69 -3.66 6.91
CA ARG A 42 17.30 -4.80 6.19
C ARG A 42 18.09 -4.38 4.95
N GLY A 43 18.19 -3.07 4.67
CA GLY A 43 18.84 -2.55 3.46
C GLY A 43 18.04 -2.73 2.17
N LEU A 44 16.72 -3.02 2.27
CA LEU A 44 15.86 -3.30 1.12
C LEU A 44 15.03 -2.08 0.67
N MET A 45 15.05 -1.00 1.44
CA MET A 45 14.25 0.21 1.19
C MET A 45 14.91 1.44 1.79
N LEU A 46 14.57 2.62 1.29
CA LEU A 46 14.94 3.88 1.94
C LEU A 46 14.07 4.12 3.19
N PRO A 47 14.65 4.54 4.32
CA PRO A 47 13.89 4.83 5.53
C PRO A 47 12.98 6.06 5.34
N LYS A 48 11.88 6.10 6.09
CA LYS A 48 10.93 7.22 6.12
C LYS A 48 10.67 7.68 7.55
N THR A 49 10.71 8.98 7.77
CA THR A 49 10.27 9.56 9.04
C THR A 49 8.75 9.61 9.11
N GLU A 50 8.18 9.65 10.32
CA GLU A 50 6.74 9.84 10.48
C GLU A 50 6.25 11.13 9.82
N ALA A 51 6.98 12.24 9.96
CA ALA A 51 6.61 13.50 9.34
C ALA A 51 6.52 13.39 7.81
N GLN A 52 7.45 12.67 7.17
CA GLN A 52 7.37 12.38 5.74
C GLN A 52 6.11 11.56 5.42
N LEU A 53 5.78 10.55 6.22
CA LEU A 53 4.62 9.72 5.96
C LEU A 53 3.30 10.47 6.17
N TYR A 54 3.18 11.29 7.23
CA TYR A 54 2.01 12.14 7.45
C TYR A 54 1.81 13.15 6.32
N ASN A 55 2.87 13.81 5.85
CA ASN A 55 2.79 14.79 4.77
C ASN A 55 2.38 14.17 3.43
N ASN A 56 2.63 12.87 3.25
CA ASN A 56 2.41 12.17 2.00
C ASN A 56 1.36 11.06 2.11
N VAL A 57 0.57 11.01 3.19
CA VAL A 57 -0.35 9.88 3.45
C VAL A 57 -1.38 9.68 2.34
N ARG A 58 -1.78 10.76 1.67
CA ARG A 58 -2.76 10.71 0.57
C ARG A 58 -2.23 10.00 -0.67
N ASP A 59 -0.91 9.91 -0.80
CA ASP A 59 -0.24 9.28 -1.92
C ASP A 59 -0.17 7.75 -1.77
N PHE A 60 -0.65 7.21 -0.65
CA PHE A 60 -0.53 5.80 -0.31
C PHE A 60 -1.86 5.05 -0.43
N VAL A 61 -1.75 3.80 -0.86
CA VAL A 61 -2.75 2.74 -0.66
C VAL A 61 -2.21 1.72 0.34
N VAL A 62 -3.13 1.08 1.05
CA VAL A 62 -2.83 0.05 2.07
C VAL A 62 -3.64 -1.21 1.80
N ALA A 63 -3.08 -2.35 2.23
CA ALA A 63 -3.76 -3.63 2.28
C ALA A 63 -4.06 -3.96 3.75
N GLU A 64 -5.33 -4.18 4.06
CA GLU A 64 -5.84 -4.48 5.39
C GLU A 64 -6.42 -5.90 5.44
N SER A 65 -6.05 -6.67 6.46
CA SER A 65 -6.54 -8.03 6.73
C SER A 65 -6.91 -8.11 8.19
N GLU A 66 -8.16 -8.49 8.51
CA GLU A 66 -8.64 -8.62 9.91
C GLU A 66 -8.33 -7.37 10.78
N GLY A 67 -8.54 -6.17 10.23
CA GLY A 67 -8.28 -4.91 10.92
C GLY A 67 -6.80 -4.53 11.05
N THR A 68 -5.89 -5.34 10.50
CA THR A 68 -4.44 -5.10 10.54
C THR A 68 -3.92 -4.73 9.17
N LEU A 69 -3.09 -3.69 9.08
CA LEU A 69 -2.39 -3.40 7.83
C LEU A 69 -1.26 -4.39 7.60
N VAL A 70 -1.34 -5.05 6.45
CA VAL A 70 -0.44 -6.11 5.99
C VAL A 70 0.33 -5.71 4.74
N GLY A 71 0.10 -4.51 4.21
CA GLY A 71 0.90 -3.96 3.13
C GLY A 71 0.58 -2.50 2.81
N CYS A 72 1.48 -1.85 2.08
CA CYS A 72 1.34 -0.48 1.61
C CYS A 72 2.11 -0.28 0.30
N ALA A 73 1.71 0.73 -0.47
CA ALA A 73 2.47 1.28 -1.59
C ALA A 73 2.05 2.74 -1.77
N GLY A 74 2.96 3.57 -2.30
CA GLY A 74 2.64 4.95 -2.65
C GLY A 74 2.97 5.29 -4.09
N LEU A 75 2.36 6.35 -4.61
CA LEU A 75 2.64 6.92 -5.92
C LEU A 75 3.26 8.31 -5.77
N LYS A 76 4.38 8.55 -6.44
CA LYS A 76 5.03 9.86 -6.47
C LYS A 76 5.10 10.38 -7.89
N VAL A 77 4.38 11.45 -8.18
CA VAL A 77 4.56 12.19 -9.42
C VAL A 77 5.89 12.95 -9.33
N THR A 78 6.84 12.58 -10.18
CA THR A 78 8.19 13.17 -10.23
C THR A 78 8.26 14.27 -11.28
N TRP A 79 7.55 14.11 -12.41
CA TRP A 79 7.53 15.08 -13.53
C TRP A 79 6.19 15.02 -14.30
N HIS A 80 6.04 15.86 -15.34
CA HIS A 80 4.78 15.97 -16.11
C HIS A 80 4.30 14.66 -16.76
N ASP A 81 5.23 13.73 -17.00
CA ASP A 81 5.03 12.46 -17.70
C ASP A 81 5.66 11.27 -16.94
N LEU A 82 6.09 11.48 -15.69
CA LEU A 82 6.79 10.48 -14.89
C LEU A 82 6.24 10.42 -13.46
N ALA A 83 5.86 9.21 -13.06
CA ALA A 83 5.54 8.87 -11.68
C ALA A 83 6.25 7.58 -11.26
N GLU A 84 6.53 7.46 -9.96
CA GLU A 84 7.20 6.34 -9.34
C GLU A 84 6.29 5.66 -8.33
N VAL A 85 6.20 4.33 -8.41
CA VAL A 85 5.68 3.54 -7.31
C VAL A 85 6.78 3.43 -6.25
N VAL A 86 6.50 3.94 -5.05
CA VAL A 86 7.44 4.00 -3.93
C VAL A 86 6.91 3.21 -2.74
N SER A 87 7.81 2.84 -1.82
CA SER A 87 7.45 2.26 -0.52
C SER A 87 6.52 1.04 -0.60
N LEU A 88 6.66 0.21 -1.64
CA LEU A 88 5.92 -1.04 -1.80
C LEU A 88 6.41 -2.07 -0.78
N ALA A 89 5.57 -2.39 0.20
CA ALA A 89 5.88 -3.33 1.28
C ALA A 89 4.69 -4.25 1.53
N VAL A 90 4.97 -5.54 1.76
CA VAL A 90 3.98 -6.54 2.19
C VAL A 90 4.54 -7.26 3.41
N ALA A 91 3.74 -7.43 4.47
CA ALA A 91 4.14 -8.15 5.67
C ALA A 91 4.59 -9.58 5.31
N PRO A 92 5.69 -10.12 5.90
CA PRO A 92 6.25 -11.42 5.52
C PRO A 92 5.24 -12.58 5.45
N GLY A 93 4.31 -12.66 6.41
CA GLY A 93 3.27 -13.70 6.44
C GLY A 93 2.20 -13.60 5.34
N HIS A 94 2.19 -12.51 4.56
CA HIS A 94 1.22 -12.24 3.50
C HIS A 94 1.87 -12.17 2.10
N GLN A 95 3.16 -12.50 1.99
CA GLN A 95 3.87 -12.56 0.71
C GLN A 95 3.50 -13.80 -0.10
N GLY A 96 3.81 -13.80 -1.41
CA GLY A 96 3.52 -14.92 -2.32
C GLY A 96 2.04 -15.07 -2.71
N ARG A 97 1.16 -14.20 -2.22
CA ARG A 97 -0.30 -14.24 -2.45
C ARG A 97 -0.83 -13.17 -3.41
N GLY A 98 0.06 -12.56 -4.20
CA GLY A 98 -0.31 -11.52 -5.16
C GLY A 98 -0.67 -10.14 -4.55
N LEU A 99 -0.53 -9.93 -3.24
CA LEU A 99 -0.84 -8.64 -2.60
C LEU A 99 -0.04 -7.48 -3.17
N GLY A 100 1.23 -7.66 -3.51
CA GLY A 100 2.05 -6.61 -4.13
C GLY A 100 1.43 -6.10 -5.43
N ARG A 101 0.97 -7.01 -6.30
CA ARG A 101 0.25 -6.65 -7.52
C ARG A 101 -1.04 -5.89 -7.22
N ARG A 102 -1.81 -6.35 -6.23
CA ARG A 102 -3.07 -5.72 -5.82
C ARG A 102 -2.88 -4.30 -5.26
N LEU A 103 -1.76 -4.02 -4.59
CA LEU A 103 -1.37 -2.68 -4.14
C LEU A 103 -0.96 -1.78 -5.31
N VAL A 104 -0.24 -2.31 -6.31
CA VAL A 104 0.30 -1.52 -7.42
C VAL A 104 -0.76 -1.14 -8.46
N LEU A 105 -1.71 -2.03 -8.76
CA LEU A 105 -2.74 -1.79 -9.78
C LEU A 105 -3.51 -0.46 -9.62
N PRO A 106 -4.04 -0.08 -8.44
CA PRO A 106 -4.72 1.20 -8.30
C PRO A 106 -3.78 2.40 -8.52
N LEU A 107 -2.49 2.28 -8.17
CA LEU A 107 -1.51 3.35 -8.38
C LEU A 107 -1.17 3.53 -9.87
N ILE A 108 -1.15 2.43 -10.64
CA ILE A 108 -1.00 2.50 -12.10
C ILE A 108 -2.20 3.20 -12.73
N GLU A 109 -3.41 2.94 -12.24
CA GLU A 109 -4.62 3.61 -12.74
C GLU A 109 -4.62 5.10 -12.39
N GLU A 110 -4.22 5.46 -11.17
CA GLU A 110 -4.09 6.86 -10.75
C GLU A 110 -3.03 7.64 -11.53
N ALA A 111 -2.00 6.97 -12.05
CA ALA A 111 -0.92 7.60 -12.80
C ALA A 111 -1.25 7.87 -14.29
N ARG A 112 -2.42 7.42 -14.79
CA ARG A 112 -2.87 7.59 -16.18
C ARG A 112 -3.65 8.88 -16.36
#